data_AF-A0A4Q5TYN4-F1
#
_entry.id   AF-A0A4Q5TYN4-F1
#
_cell.length_a   1.000
_cell.length_b   1.000
_cell.length_c   1.000
_cell.angle_alpha   90.00
_cell.angle_beta   90.00
_cell.angle_gamma   90.00
#
_symmetry.space_group_name_H-M   'P 1'
#
loop_
_entity.id
_entity.type
_entity.pdbx_description
1 polymer ?
#
loop_
_entity_poly.entity_id
_entity_poly.type
_entity_poly.pdbx_seq_one_letter_code
_entity_poly.pdbx_strand_id
1 'polypeptide(L)' 'MSPFTGELAGTALMIILGNGVVSNVVLKNTKGHGGGWIVISFGWAMAVFLGVYASTTLGGS' A
#
# COMPACT_ATOMS: atom_id res chain seq x y z
N MET A 1 10.24 -13.38 14.62
CA MET A 1 8.96 -12.74 15.02
C MET A 1 7.84 -13.73 14.76
N SER A 2 6.68 -13.56 15.40
CA SER A 2 5.51 -14.41 15.09
C SER A 2 5.06 -14.15 13.64
N PRO A 3 4.65 -15.18 12.87
CA PRO A 3 4.08 -14.99 11.53
C PRO A 3 2.95 -13.96 11.50
N PHE A 4 2.14 -13.93 12.57
CA PHE A 4 1.08 -12.93 12.74
C PHE A 4 1.61 -11.49 12.72
N THR A 5 2.76 -11.23 13.33
CA THR A 5 3.35 -9.88 13.37
C THR A 5 3.85 -9.45 12.00
N GLY A 6 4.41 -10.37 11.21
CA GLY A 6 4.83 -10.10 9.82
C GLY A 6 3.63 -9.78 8.93
N GLU A 7 2.60 -10.62 8.97
CA GLU A 7 1.36 -10.43 8.21
C GLU A 7 0.64 -9.13 8.58
N LEU A 8 0.57 -8.81 9.88
CA LEU A 8 -0.03 -7.57 10.37
C LEU A 8 0.73 -6.34 9.85
N ALA A 9 2.06 -6.35 9.93
CA ALA A 9 2.88 -5.24 9.46
C ALA A 9 2.82 -5.06 7.94
N GLY A 10 2.91 -6.16 7.18
CA GLY A 10 2.80 -6.14 5.72
C GLY A 10 1.44 -5.63 5.24
N THR A 11 0.36 -6.12 5.87
CA THR A 11 -1.01 -5.67 5.57
C THR A 11 -1.22 -4.20 5.93
N ALA A 12 -0.73 -3.76 7.09
CA ALA A 12 -0.82 -2.35 7.50
C ALA A 12 -0.12 -1.42 6.49
N LEU A 13 1.08 -1.78 6.04
CA LEU A 13 1.81 -1.04 5.01
C LEU A 13 1.04 -1.00 3.67
N MET A 14 0.53 -2.15 3.21
CA MET A 14 -0.25 -2.24 1.98
C MET A 14 -1.48 -1.32 2.03
N ILE A 15 -2.22 -1.33 3.13
CA ILE A 15 -3.44 -0.52 3.29
C ILE A 15 -3.11 0.98 3.32
N ILE A 16 -2.10 1.39 4.11
CA ILE A 16 -1.72 2.80 4.24
C ILE A 16 -1.28 3.37 2.89
N LEU A 17 -0.42 2.64 2.17
CA LEU A 17 0.10 3.09 0.88
C LEU A 17 -0.96 3.02 -0.23
N GLY A 18 -1.70 1.91 -0.33
CA GLY A 18 -2.74 1.72 -1.33
C GLY A 18 -3.87 2.73 -1.20
N ASN A 19 -4.44 2.88 0.01
CA ASN A 19 -5.48 3.88 0.26
C ASN A 19 -4.92 5.31 0.24
N GLY A 20 -3.64 5.50 0.57
CA GLY A 20 -2.94 6.78 0.41
C GLY A 20 -2.94 7.26 -1.03
N VAL A 21 -2.65 6.38 -2.00
CA VAL A 21 -2.70 6.73 -3.42
C VAL A 21 -4.13 7.00 -3.88
N VAL A 22 -5.10 6.19 -3.47
CA VAL A 22 -6.52 6.41 -3.80
C VAL A 22 -6.98 7.77 -3.28
N SER A 23 -6.68 8.10 -2.02
CA SER A 23 -7.04 9.39 -1.43
C SER A 23 -6.34 10.56 -2.13
N ASN A 24 -5.07 10.42 -2.52
CA ASN A 24 -4.33 11.42 -3.30
C ASN A 24 -4.88 11.63 -4.72
N VAL A 25 -5.62 10.68 -5.30
CA VAL A 25 -6.22 10.84 -6.64
C VAL A 25 -7.67 11.28 -6.57
N VAL A 26 -8.44 10.77 -5.61
CA VAL A 26 -9.89 10.97 -5.52
C VAL A 26 -10.26 12.22 -4.73
N LEU A 27 -9.56 12.53 -3.63
CA LEU A 27 -9.90 13.70 -2.80
C LEU A 27 -9.52 15.00 -3.51
N LYS A 28 -10.40 16.00 -3.39
CA LYS A 28 -10.14 17.37 -3.83
C LYS A 28 -9.03 17.99 -2.97
N ASN A 29 -8.30 18.96 -3.52
CA ASN A 29 -7.16 19.64 -2.87
C ASN A 29 -5.93 18.76 -2.59
N THR A 30 -5.76 17.68 -3.36
CA THR A 30 -4.55 16.86 -3.35
C THR A 30 -3.74 17.12 -4.62
N LYS A 31 -2.42 16.92 -4.57
CA LYS A 31 -1.55 17.16 -5.73
C LYS A 31 -1.74 16.14 -6.85
N GLY A 32 -2.29 14.97 -6.54
CA GLY A 32 -2.61 13.92 -7.52
C GLY A 32 -4.06 13.94 -8.00
N HIS A 33 -4.87 14.93 -7.61
CA HIS A 33 -6.28 14.95 -7.95
C HIS A 33 -6.50 14.88 -9.46
N GLY A 34 -7.31 13.92 -9.90
CA GLY A 34 -7.55 13.69 -11.33
C GLY A 34 -6.46 12.91 -12.07
N GLY A 35 -5.47 12.34 -11.36
CA GLY A 35 -4.43 11.48 -11.94
C GLY A 35 -4.94 10.17 -12.57
N GLY A 36 -6.21 9.83 -12.34
CA GLY A 36 -6.89 8.72 -13.01
C GLY A 36 -6.45 7.33 -12.55
N TRP A 37 -6.92 6.32 -13.28
CA TRP A 37 -6.76 4.91 -12.91
C TRP A 37 -5.31 4.43 -12.94
N ILE A 38 -4.49 4.94 -13.87
CA ILE A 38 -3.09 4.49 -14.01
C ILE A 38 -2.27 4.77 -12.74
N VAL A 39 -2.47 5.93 -12.11
CA VAL A 39 -1.79 6.29 -10.86
C VAL A 39 -2.23 5.39 -9.72
N ILE A 40 -3.53 5.09 -9.63
CA ILE A 40 -4.09 4.18 -8.61
C ILE A 40 -3.54 2.77 -8.80
N SER A 41 -3.60 2.21 -10.01
CA SER A 41 -3.13 0.85 -10.30
C SER A 41 -1.64 0.69 -10.04
N PHE A 42 -0.82 1.64 -10.51
CA PHE A 42 0.63 1.59 -10.27
C PHE A 42 0.97 1.76 -8.78
N GLY A 43 0.31 2.70 -8.10
CA GLY A 43 0.49 2.90 -6.66
C GLY A 43 0.11 1.67 -5.83
N TRP A 44 -0.96 0.98 -6.20
CA TRP A 44 -1.35 -0.29 -5.56
C TRP A 44 -0.35 -1.41 -5.84
N ALA A 45 0.18 -1.53 -7.06
CA ALA A 45 1.21 -2.53 -7.36
C ALA A 45 2.46 -2.34 -6.47
N MET A 46 2.89 -1.09 -6.27
CA MET A 46 4.00 -0.76 -5.37
C MET A 46 3.65 -1.02 -3.90
N ALA A 47 2.43 -0.70 -3.47
CA ALA A 47 1.96 -0.97 -2.10
C ALA A 47 1.94 -2.46 -1.77
N VAL A 48 1.47 -3.31 -2.71
CA VAL A 48 1.49 -4.77 -2.58
C VAL A 48 2.92 -5.30 -2.53
N PHE A 49 3.79 -4.83 -3.43
CA PHE A 49 5.21 -5.24 -3.43
C PHE A 49 5.87 -4.95 -2.07
N LEU A 50 5.69 -3.74 -1.54
CA LEU A 50 6.24 -3.35 -0.24
C LEU A 50 5.61 -4.13 0.91
N GLY A 51 4.30 -4.41 0.86
CA GLY A 51 3.59 -5.21 1.86
C GLY A 51 4.13 -6.64 1.94
N VAL A 52 4.32 -7.30 0.79
CA VAL A 52 4.88 -8.66 0.72
C VAL A 52 6.33 -8.68 1.16
N TYR A 53 7.15 -7.72 0.70
CA TYR A 53 8.55 -7.62 1.11
C TYR A 53 8.69 -7.42 2.63
N ALA A 54 7.86 -6.55 3.21
CA ALA A 54 7.84 -6.34 4.65
C ALA A 54 7.34 -7.57 5.42
N SER A 55 6.26 -8.22 4.98
CA SER A 55 5.72 -9.42 5.63
C SER A 55 6.78 -10.53 5.68
N THR A 56 7.39 -10.85 4.54
CA THR A 56 8.41 -11.90 4.41
C THR A 56 9.66 -11.60 5.24
N THR A 57 10.15 -10.36 5.25
CA THR A 57 11.31 -9.96 6.05
C THR A 57 11.05 -10.06 7.55
N LEU A 58 9.80 -9.80 7.98
CA LEU A 58 9.38 -9.87 9.38
C LEU A 58 8.92 -11.28 9.80
N GLY A 59 9.08 -12.29 8.94
CA GLY A 59 8.77 -13.69 9.26
C GLY A 59 7.31 -14.09 9.05
N GLY A 60 6.54 -13.27 8.31
CA GLY A 60 5.32 -13.69 7.64
C GLY A 60 5.61 -14.63 6.46
N SER A 61 4.56 -15.15 5.83
CA SER A 61 4.65 -16.26 4.86
C SER A 61 4.12 -15.88 3.49
#